data_AF-A0A7C4WK08-F1
#
_entry.id   AF-A0A7C4WK08-F1
#
_cell.length_a   1.000
_cell.length_b   1.000
_cell.length_c   1.000
_cell.angle_alpha   90.00
_cell.angle_beta   90.00
_cell.angle_gamma   90.00
#
_symmetry.space_group_name_H-M   'P 1'
#
loop_
_entity.id
_entity.type
_entity.pdbx_description
1 polymer ?
#
loop_
_entity_poly.entity_id
_entity_poly.type
_entity_poly.pdbx_seq_one_letter_code
_entity_poly.pdbx_strand_id
1 'polypeptide(L)'
;MDVESLVTSVILCAIPIFVLAYILYFIRILKGPTIPDRVLAVDALAFDLVVFLVVLGIYFKSPILPVTAVVLALWTYAFDIFIAKYLERREMGE
;
A
#
# COMPACT_ATOMS: atom_id res chain seq x y z
N MET A 1 -31.80 -4.20 -6.08
CA MET A 1 -30.54 -3.47 -5.78
C MET A 1 -29.78 -3.41 -7.07
N ASP A 2 -29.61 -2.22 -7.64
CA ASP A 2 -28.83 -2.04 -8.86
C ASP A 2 -27.36 -2.33 -8.57
N VAL A 3 -26.66 -2.98 -9.49
CA VAL A 3 -25.26 -3.39 -9.31
C VAL A 3 -24.37 -2.21 -8.95
N GLU A 4 -24.64 -1.02 -9.52
CA GLU A 4 -23.93 0.21 -9.19
C GLU A 4 -24.11 0.61 -7.71
N SER A 5 -25.33 0.53 -7.18
CA SER A 5 -25.62 0.88 -5.78
C SER A 5 -24.90 -0.04 -4.78
N LEU A 6 -24.75 -1.32 -5.12
CA LEU A 6 -23.99 -2.29 -4.33
C LEU A 6 -22.50 -1.94 -4.32
N VAL A 7 -21.92 -1.68 -5.50
CA VAL A 7 -20.49 -1.31 -5.64
C VAL A 7 -20.18 -0.04 -4.84
N THR A 8 -20.99 1.00 -4.97
CA THR A 8 -20.78 2.25 -4.21
C THR A 8 -20.85 2.02 -2.70
N SER A 9 -21.82 1.23 -2.23
CA SER A 9 -21.97 0.93 -0.79
C SER A 9 -20.75 0.16 -0.25
N VAL A 10 -20.25 -0.83 -0.98
CA VAL A 10 -19.06 -1.61 -0.60
C VAL A 10 -17.83 -0.71 -0.54
N ILE A 11 -17.62 0.16 -1.53
CA ILE A 11 -16.49 1.10 -1.55
C ILE A 11 -16.55 2.05 -0.36
N LEU A 12 -17.74 2.58 -0.04
CA LEU A 12 -17.92 3.50 1.07
C LEU A 12 -17.60 2.85 2.43
N CYS A 13 -17.93 1.57 2.59
CA CYS A 13 -17.52 0.78 3.75
C CYS A 13 -16.03 0.41 3.75
N ALA A 14 -15.41 0.25 2.58
CA ALA A 14 -13.99 -0.11 2.47
C ALA A 14 -13.05 1.06 2.82
N ILE A 15 -13.38 2.29 2.41
CA ILE A 15 -12.56 3.49 2.68
C ILE A 15 -12.15 3.63 4.16
N PRO A 16 -13.05 3.58 5.16
CA PRO A 16 -12.65 3.70 6.56
C PRO A 16 -11.76 2.54 7.03
N ILE A 17 -11.90 1.35 6.43
CA ILE A 17 -11.05 0.19 6.74
C ILE A 17 -9.62 0.44 6.26
N PHE A 18 -9.44 0.96 5.04
CA PHE A 18 -8.13 1.38 4.52
C PHE A 18 -7.50 2.47 5.39
N VAL A 19 -8.28 3.50 5.78
CA VAL A 19 -7.79 4.55 6.67
C VAL A 19 -7.31 3.97 8.01
N LEU A 20 -8.05 3.03 8.58
CA LEU A 20 -7.65 2.35 9.81
C LEU A 20 -6.38 1.50 9.61
N ALA A 21 -6.26 0.80 8.48
CA ALA A 21 -5.06 0.06 8.11
C ALA A 21 -3.83 1.00 8.01
N TYR A 22 -3.95 2.16 7.37
CA TYR A 22 -2.87 3.14 7.30
C TYR A 22 -2.44 3.62 8.68
N ILE A 23 -3.38 3.89 9.59
CA ILE A 23 -3.04 4.26 10.97
C ILE A 23 -2.24 3.14 11.65
N LEU A 24 -2.65 1.88 11.49
CA LEU A 24 -1.93 0.73 12.05
C LEU A 24 -0.53 0.58 11.46
N TYR A 25 -0.37 0.74 10.15
CA TYR A 25 0.95 0.72 9.50
C TYR A 25 1.84 1.86 10.01
N PHE A 26 1.31 3.08 10.13
CA PHE A 26 2.04 4.22 10.69
C PHE A 26 2.52 3.96 12.12
N ILE A 27 1.66 3.38 12.97
CA ILE A 27 2.02 2.99 14.34
C ILE A 27 3.17 1.97 14.31
N ARG A 28 3.12 0.99 13.41
CA ARG A 28 4.16 -0.04 13.29
C ARG A 28 5.48 0.52 12.74
N ILE A 29 5.44 1.46 11.80
CA ILE A 29 6.64 2.15 11.30
C ILE A 29 7.36 2.89 12.43
N LEU A 30 6.61 3.54 13.34
CA LEU A 30 7.17 4.31 14.46
C LEU A 30 7.64 3.41 15.62
N LYS A 31 6.85 2.40 15.98
CA LYS A 31 7.10 1.53 17.15
C LYS A 31 7.79 0.20 16.81
N GLY A 32 8.10 -0.07 15.55
CA GLY A 32 8.69 -1.33 15.12
C GLY A 32 10.01 -1.63 15.88
N PRO A 33 10.16 -2.82 16.48
CA PRO A 33 11.32 -3.16 17.30
C PRO A 33 12.60 -3.37 16.49
N THR A 34 12.48 -3.86 15.25
CA THR A 34 13.60 -4.13 14.36
C THR A 34 13.52 -3.25 13.11
N ILE A 35 14.68 -2.94 12.52
CA ILE A 35 14.77 -2.23 11.23
C ILE A 35 13.96 -2.95 10.13
N PRO A 36 14.11 -4.28 9.91
CA PRO A 36 13.32 -4.98 8.91
C PRO A 36 11.80 -4.93 9.16
N ASP A 37 11.34 -4.93 10.41
CA ASP A 37 9.90 -4.82 10.71
C ASP A 37 9.32 -3.46 10.27
N ARG A 38 10.09 -2.37 10.43
CA ARG A 38 9.68 -1.04 9.97
C ARG A 38 9.65 -0.95 8.45
N VAL A 39 10.62 -1.57 7.78
CA VAL A 39 10.68 -1.65 6.31
C VAL A 39 9.46 -2.39 5.78
N LEU A 40 9.16 -3.57 6.33
CA LEU A 40 7.98 -4.37 5.96
C LEU A 40 6.68 -3.58 6.17
N ALA A 41 6.59 -2.77 7.22
CA ALA A 41 5.42 -1.91 7.44
C ALA A 41 5.29 -0.79 6.39
N VAL A 42 6.41 -0.25 5.88
CA VAL A 42 6.41 0.73 4.77
C VAL A 42 5.97 0.07 3.47
N ASP A 43 6.46 -1.14 3.17
CA ASP A 43 6.05 -1.91 1.98
C ASP A 43 4.54 -2.22 2.02
N ALA A 44 4.05 -2.75 3.13
CA ALA A 44 2.62 -3.02 3.32
C ALA A 44 1.76 -1.74 3.13
N LEU A 45 2.22 -0.60 3.63
CA LEU A 45 1.54 0.69 3.43
C LEU A 45 1.53 1.09 1.94
N ALA A 46 2.66 0.97 1.25
CA ALA A 46 2.77 1.33 -0.16
C ALA A 46 1.86 0.46 -1.05
N PHE A 47 1.81 -0.84 -0.81
CA PHE A 47 0.92 -1.75 -1.54
C PHE A 47 -0.55 -1.47 -1.24
N ASP A 48 -0.89 -1.18 0.01
CA ASP A 48 -2.25 -0.82 0.41
C ASP A 48 -2.69 0.52 -0.23
N LEU A 49 -1.78 1.47 -0.45
CA LEU A 49 -2.02 2.68 -1.24
C LEU A 49 -2.31 2.38 -2.72
N VAL A 50 -1.64 1.41 -3.34
CA VAL A 50 -1.93 0.98 -4.72
C VAL A 50 -3.38 0.52 -4.83
N VAL A 51 -3.81 -0.38 -3.93
CA VAL A 51 -5.18 -0.91 -3.94
C VAL A 51 -6.20 0.19 -3.70
N PHE A 52 -5.92 1.09 -2.76
CA PHE A 52 -6.79 2.21 -2.47
C PHE A 52 -6.96 3.17 -3.66
N LEU A 53 -5.89 3.46 -4.42
CA LEU A 53 -5.99 4.26 -5.64
C LEU A 53 -6.89 3.61 -6.70
N VAL A 54 -6.84 2.29 -6.83
CA VAL A 54 -7.72 1.54 -7.74
C VAL A 54 -9.18 1.65 -7.30
N VAL A 55 -9.45 1.43 -6.01
CA VAL A 55 -10.80 1.56 -5.42
C VAL A 55 -11.34 2.98 -5.63
N LEU A 56 -10.50 4.00 -5.42
CA LEU A 56 -10.86 5.40 -5.62
C LEU A 56 -11.09 5.73 -7.10
N GLY A 57 -10.34 5.10 -8.01
CA GLY A 57 -10.55 5.18 -9.45
C GLY A 57 -11.92 4.68 -9.88
N ILE A 58 -12.37 3.57 -9.29
CA ILE A 58 -13.73 3.04 -9.51
C ILE A 58 -14.78 4.02 -8.98
N TYR A 59 -14.57 4.58 -7.78
CA TYR A 59 -15.50 5.53 -7.17
C TYR A 59 -15.67 6.81 -7.97
N PHE A 60 -14.58 7.44 -8.40
CA PHE A 60 -14.61 8.67 -9.18
C PHE A 60 -14.85 8.45 -10.68
N LYS A 61 -15.00 7.19 -11.12
CA LYS A 61 -15.10 6.82 -12.54
C LYS A 61 -13.95 7.43 -13.38
N SER A 62 -12.76 7.52 -12.78
CA SER A 62 -11.58 8.15 -13.40
C SER A 62 -10.55 7.10 -13.80
N PRO A 63 -10.20 6.99 -15.10
CA PRO A 63 -9.23 6.01 -15.57
C PRO A 63 -7.79 6.36 -15.17
N ILE A 64 -7.53 7.60 -14.74
CA ILE A 64 -6.18 8.09 -14.41
C ILE A 64 -5.68 7.46 -13.10
N LEU A 65 -6.55 7.30 -12.11
CA LEU A 65 -6.19 6.80 -10.78
C LEU A 65 -5.60 5.37 -10.81
N PRO A 66 -6.22 4.38 -11.49
CA PRO A 66 -5.62 3.05 -11.63
C PRO A 66 -4.31 3.06 -12.42
N VAL A 67 -4.18 3.93 -13.43
CA VAL A 67 -2.93 4.05 -14.21
C VAL A 67 -1.79 4.54 -13.31
N THR A 68 -2.05 5.54 -12.46
CA THR A 68 -1.07 6.00 -11.47
C THR A 68 -0.76 4.93 -10.42
N ALA A 69 -1.75 4.12 -10.02
CA ALA A 69 -1.55 3.01 -9.09
C ALA A 69 -0.56 1.97 -9.63
N VAL A 70 -0.63 1.65 -10.93
CA VAL A 70 0.32 0.73 -11.58
C VAL A 70 1.75 1.28 -11.54
N VAL A 71 1.93 2.57 -11.81
CA VAL A 71 3.24 3.22 -11.72
C VAL A 71 3.79 3.17 -10.29
N LEU A 72 2.94 3.42 -9.30
CA LEU A 72 3.30 3.35 -7.88
C LEU A 72 3.65 1.92 -7.44
N ALA A 73 2.95 0.92 -7.97
CA ALA A 73 3.25 -0.49 -7.72
C ALA A 73 4.64 -0.89 -8.26
N LEU A 74 4.97 -0.47 -9.48
CA LEU A 74 6.29 -0.72 -10.08
C LEU A 74 7.42 -0.03 -9.29
N TRP A 75 7.17 1.20 -8.81
CA TRP A 75 8.12 1.92 -7.98
C TRP A 75 8.35 1.24 -6.63
N THR A 76 7.27 0.77 -5.99
CA THR A 76 7.33 0.05 -4.71
C THR A 76 8.13 -1.24 -4.87
N TYR A 77 7.84 -2.02 -5.91
CA TYR A 77 8.61 -3.23 -6.22
C TYR A 77 10.11 -2.97 -6.44
N ALA A 78 10.46 -1.90 -7.17
CA ALA A 78 11.87 -1.53 -7.36
C ALA A 78 12.55 -1.14 -6.05
N PHE A 79 11.81 -0.49 -5.14
CA PHE A 79 12.27 -0.15 -3.80
C PHE A 79 12.54 -1.40 -2.95
N ASP A 80 11.69 -2.43 -3.04
CA ASP A 80 11.88 -3.69 -2.31
C ASP A 80 13.15 -4.42 -2.76
N ILE A 81 13.43 -4.46 -4.06
CA ILE A 81 14.70 -5.04 -4.58
C ILE A 81 15.91 -4.29 -4.02
N PHE A 82 15.84 -2.96 -3.99
CA PHE A 82 16.92 -2.14 -3.44
C PHE A 82 17.14 -2.43 -1.96
N ILE A 83 16.08 -2.53 -1.17
CA ILE A 83 16.16 -2.84 0.26
C ILE A 83 16.68 -4.26 0.48
N ALA A 84 16.18 -5.25 -0.26
CA ALA A 84 16.65 -6.63 -0.16
C ALA A 84 18.17 -6.71 -0.38
N LYS A 85 18.67 -6.05 -1.44
CA LYS A 85 20.10 -5.98 -1.73
C LYS A 85 20.88 -5.20 -0.65
N TYR A 86 20.30 -4.13 -0.12
CA TYR A 86 20.92 -3.36 0.96
C TYR A 86 21.05 -4.19 2.24
N LEU A 87 20.03 -4.97 2.59
CA LEU A 87 20.01 -5.81 3.78
C LEU A 87 20.99 -6.98 3.64
N GLU A 88 21.02 -7.65 2.49
CA GLU A 88 21.96 -8.74 2.16
C GLU A 88 23.42 -8.27 2.27
N ARG A 89 23.72 -7.05 1.80
CA ARG A 89 25.08 -6.49 1.88
C ARG A 89 25.53 -6.12 3.30
N ARG A 90 24.60 -6.06 4.27
CA ARG A 90 24.95 -5.91 5.70
C ARG A 90 25.29 -7.24 6.38
N GLU A 91 24.89 -8.37 5.80
CA GLU A 91 25.23 -9.70 6.33
C GLU A 91 26.58 -10.21 5.81
N MET A 92 27.03 -9.76 4.63
CA MET A 92 28.41 -9.99 4.13
C MET A 92 29.37 -8.95 4.75
N GLY A 93 29.50 -9.05 6.07
CA GLY A 93 30.46 -8.38 6.91
C GLY A 93 31.24 -9.38 7.75
N GLU A 94 31.50 -10.58 7.23
CA GLU A 94 32.70 -11.43 7.43
C GLU A 94 33.00 -12.18 6.13
#